data_AF-A0A2N5JD51-F1
#
_entry.id   AF-A0A2N5JD51-F1
#
_cell.length_a   1.000
_cell.length_b   1.000
_cell.length_c   1.000
_cell.angle_alpha   90.00
_cell.angle_beta   90.00
_cell.angle_gamma   90.00
#
_symmetry.space_group_name_H-M   'P 1'
#
loop_
_entity.id
_entity.type
_entity.pdbx_description
1 polymer ?
#
loop_
_entity_poly.entity_id
_entity_poly.type
_entity_poly.pdbx_seq_one_letter_code
_entity_poly.pdbx_strand_id
1 'polypeptide(L)'
;MPVTIEGKPRTARPKPAKTNAFIPNRQPATDILARMKSAQLNRLYSVAKMYYEDHLNQNEIARRLGVSRTSISRMLTDAQKHGILTITVNPPL
;
A
#
# COMPACT_ATOMS: atom_id res chain seq x y z
N MET A 1 37.76 -57.97 -27.42
CA MET A 1 38.23 -57.21 -28.61
C MET A 1 37.15 -56.20 -28.98
N PRO A 2 37.50 -54.97 -29.39
CA PRO A 2 37.38 -53.74 -28.59
C PRO A 2 36.39 -52.72 -29.21
N VAL A 3 35.99 -51.61 -28.57
CA VAL A 3 36.74 -50.34 -28.52
C VAL A 3 36.25 -49.37 -27.42
N THR A 4 37.22 -48.91 -26.62
CA THR A 4 37.29 -47.64 -25.86
C THR A 4 37.08 -46.43 -26.77
N ILE A 5 36.34 -45.38 -26.37
CA ILE A 5 36.83 -43.96 -26.32
C ILE A 5 36.01 -43.13 -25.30
N GLU A 6 36.74 -42.23 -24.66
CA GLU A 6 36.51 -41.29 -23.56
C GLU A 6 35.46 -40.17 -23.81
N GLY A 7 35.08 -39.46 -22.74
CA GLY A 7 35.05 -37.98 -22.82
C GLY A 7 33.83 -37.19 -22.31
N LYS A 8 33.87 -36.79 -21.02
CA LYS A 8 33.67 -35.42 -20.49
C LYS A 8 32.31 -34.67 -20.73
N PRO A 9 32.10 -33.46 -20.15
CA PRO A 9 31.16 -33.21 -19.07
C PRO A 9 29.89 -32.43 -19.45
N ARG A 10 28.94 -32.42 -18.51
CA ARG A 10 27.72 -31.61 -18.39
C ARG A 10 27.75 -30.27 -19.15
N THR A 11 27.04 -30.20 -20.27
CA THR A 11 26.54 -28.93 -20.83
C THR A 11 25.04 -28.84 -20.54
N ALA A 12 24.69 -28.04 -19.54
CA ALA A 12 23.31 -27.61 -19.34
C ALA A 12 22.87 -26.79 -20.56
N ARG A 13 21.83 -27.25 -21.27
CA ARG A 13 21.08 -26.40 -22.20
C ARG A 13 19.91 -25.76 -21.43
N PRO A 14 19.68 -24.46 -21.58
CA PRO A 14 18.64 -23.75 -20.82
C PRO A 14 17.26 -24.24 -21.26
N LYS A 15 16.35 -24.41 -20.28
CA LYS A 15 14.92 -24.66 -20.55
C LYS A 15 14.36 -23.54 -21.43
N PRO A 16 13.43 -23.84 -22.37
CA PRO A 16 12.84 -22.82 -23.23
C PRO A 16 12.10 -21.79 -22.37
N ALA A 17 12.46 -20.52 -22.57
CA ALA A 17 11.78 -19.39 -21.96
C ALA A 17 10.31 -19.42 -22.35
N LYS A 18 9.43 -19.62 -21.36
CA LYS A 18 8.04 -19.18 -21.47
C LYS A 18 8.07 -17.66 -21.42
N THR A 19 8.36 -17.04 -22.57
CA THR A 19 7.97 -15.66 -22.79
C THR A 19 6.46 -15.71 -22.99
N ASN A 20 5.72 -15.79 -21.87
CA ASN A 20 4.43 -15.14 -21.86
C ASN A 20 4.79 -13.68 -22.07
N ALA A 21 4.58 -13.19 -23.29
CA ALA A 21 4.44 -11.77 -23.53
C ALA A 21 3.37 -11.30 -22.54
N PHE A 22 3.83 -10.81 -21.39
CA PHE A 22 3.02 -10.03 -20.50
C PHE A 22 2.71 -8.79 -21.34
N ILE A 23 1.56 -8.83 -21.97
CA ILE A 23 0.90 -7.63 -22.47
C ILE A 23 0.31 -7.06 -21.17
N PRO A 24 0.97 -6.12 -20.45
CA PRO A 24 0.25 -5.37 -19.44
C PRO A 24 -0.83 -4.64 -20.22
N ASN A 25 -2.04 -5.17 -20.10
CA ASN A 25 -3.26 -4.48 -20.43
C ASN A 25 -3.09 -3.05 -19.90
N ARG A 26 -2.88 -2.07 -20.79
CA ARG A 26 -2.84 -0.67 -20.41
C ARG A 26 -4.26 -0.34 -19.97
N GLN A 27 -4.54 -0.53 -18.69
CA GLN A 27 -5.68 0.05 -18.03
C GLN A 27 -5.20 1.29 -17.27
N PRO A 28 -4.97 2.42 -17.95
CA PRO A 28 -4.55 3.65 -17.27
C PRO A 28 -5.59 4.12 -16.24
N ALA A 29 -6.87 3.77 -16.42
CA ALA A 29 -7.95 4.20 -15.55
C ALA A 29 -8.00 3.48 -14.19
N THR A 30 -7.68 2.18 -14.13
CA THR A 30 -7.70 1.44 -12.84
C THR A 30 -6.56 1.87 -11.94
N ASP A 31 -5.40 2.19 -12.51
CA ASP A 31 -4.26 2.72 -11.78
C ASP A 31 -4.56 4.10 -11.18
N ILE A 32 -5.24 5.00 -11.93
CA ILE A 32 -5.65 6.32 -11.42
C ILE A 32 -6.63 6.18 -10.25
N LEU A 33 -7.64 5.33 -10.34
CA LEU A 33 -8.61 5.11 -9.26
C LEU A 33 -7.95 4.49 -8.01
N ALA A 34 -7.04 3.53 -8.19
CA ALA A 34 -6.28 2.94 -7.10
C ALA A 34 -5.32 3.95 -6.44
N ARG A 35 -4.69 4.82 -7.23
CA ARG A 35 -3.85 5.93 -6.76
C ARG A 35 -4.66 6.98 -6.00
N MET A 36 -5.85 7.33 -6.49
CA MET A 36 -6.74 8.27 -5.80
C MET A 36 -7.22 7.69 -4.48
N LYS A 37 -7.57 6.40 -4.45
CA LYS A 37 -7.96 5.70 -3.23
C LYS A 37 -6.82 5.65 -2.23
N SER A 38 -5.60 5.33 -2.66
CA SER A 38 -4.42 5.33 -1.77
C SER A 38 -4.05 6.75 -1.30
N ALA A 39 -4.18 7.77 -2.13
CA ALA A 39 -3.98 9.16 -1.73
C ALA A 39 -5.01 9.60 -0.66
N GLN A 40 -6.27 9.20 -0.81
CA GLN A 40 -7.31 9.43 0.19
C GLN A 40 -6.98 8.71 1.50
N LEU A 41 -6.64 7.41 1.44
CA LEU A 41 -6.26 6.64 2.63
C LEU A 41 -5.05 7.25 3.34
N ASN A 42 -4.05 7.72 2.59
CA ASN A 42 -2.87 8.37 3.15
C ASN A 42 -3.22 9.71 3.84
N ARG A 43 -4.19 10.45 3.29
CA ARG A 43 -4.71 11.67 3.92
C ARG A 43 -5.43 11.35 5.23
N LEU A 44 -6.24 10.29 5.27
CA LEU A 44 -6.90 9.83 6.50
C LEU A 44 -5.89 9.42 7.57
N TYR A 45 -4.87 8.65 7.19
CA TYR A 45 -3.76 8.27 8.07
C TYR A 45 -3.04 9.50 8.63
N SER A 46 -2.71 10.47 7.78
CA SER A 46 -2.00 11.69 8.19
C SER A 46 -2.81 12.51 9.22
N VAL A 47 -4.13 12.60 9.04
CA VAL A 47 -5.03 13.29 9.99
C VAL A 47 -5.08 12.55 11.33
N ALA A 48 -5.21 11.22 11.30
CA ALA A 48 -5.23 10.40 12.51
C ALA A 48 -3.92 10.51 13.29
N LYS A 49 -2.78 10.45 12.58
CA LYS A 49 -1.45 10.64 13.16
C LYS A 49 -1.32 11.99 13.87
N MET A 50 -1.68 13.08 13.19
CA MET A 50 -1.64 14.42 13.79
C MET A 50 -2.49 14.53 15.05
N TYR A 51 -3.64 13.87 15.10
CA TYR A 51 -4.55 13.96 16.25
C TYR A 51 -4.11 13.11 17.44
N TYR A 52 -3.69 11.86 17.21
CA TYR A 52 -3.37 10.92 18.30
C TYR A 52 -1.89 10.86 18.66
N GLU A 53 -0.97 11.00 17.70
CA GLU A 53 0.48 10.99 17.97
C GLU A 53 1.01 12.41 18.23
N ASP A 54 0.69 13.37 17.37
CA ASP A 54 1.19 14.75 17.51
C ASP A 54 0.36 15.59 18.50
N HIS A 55 -0.72 15.02 19.06
CA HIS A 55 -1.63 15.66 20.01
C HIS A 55 -2.21 17.01 19.55
N LEU A 56 -2.29 17.24 18.23
CA LEU A 56 -2.87 18.46 17.67
C LEU A 56 -4.39 18.43 17.83
N ASN A 57 -4.98 19.59 18.12
CA ASN A 57 -6.43 19.68 18.16
C ASN A 57 -7.01 19.74 16.73
N GLN A 58 -8.30 19.38 16.59
CA GLN A 58 -8.95 19.35 15.27
C GLN A 58 -8.96 20.71 14.56
N ASN A 59 -8.93 21.83 15.30
CA ASN A 59 -8.90 23.17 14.71
C ASN A 59 -7.53 23.52 14.12
N GLU A 60 -6.44 23.08 14.78
CA GLU A 60 -5.07 23.22 14.29
C GLU A 60 -4.85 22.38 13.04
N ILE A 61 -5.32 21.13 13.06
CA ILE A 61 -5.26 20.23 11.91
C ILE A 61 -6.07 20.81 10.75
N ALA A 62 -7.27 21.32 11.02
CA ALA A 62 -8.12 21.98 10.03
C ALA A 62 -7.42 23.18 9.38
N ARG A 63 -6.81 24.06 10.19
CA ARG A 63 -6.02 25.21 9.70
C ARG A 63 -4.83 24.78 8.86
N ARG A 64 -4.09 23.75 9.31
CA ARG A 64 -2.89 23.24 8.62
C ARG A 64 -3.22 22.61 7.26
N LEU A 65 -4.37 21.95 7.16
CA LEU A 65 -4.83 21.28 5.93
C LEU A 65 -5.74 22.14 5.04
N GLY A 66 -6.12 23.34 5.48
CA GLY A 66 -7.02 24.23 4.74
C GLY A 66 -8.43 23.66 4.59
N VAL A 67 -8.91 22.89 5.58
CA VAL A 67 -10.25 22.28 5.58
C VAL A 67 -11.05 22.71 6.79
N SER A 68 -12.35 22.44 6.80
CA SER A 68 -13.19 22.71 7.98
C SER A 68 -12.90 21.72 9.11
N ARG A 69 -13.12 22.16 10.36
CA ARG A 69 -13.08 21.29 11.55
C ARG A 69 -14.02 20.07 11.40
N THR A 70 -15.21 20.29 10.83
CA THR A 70 -16.18 19.21 10.54
C THR A 70 -15.64 18.20 9.53
N SER A 71 -14.83 18.61 8.55
CA SER A 71 -14.12 17.68 7.67
C SER A 71 -13.12 16.83 8.44
N ILE A 72 -12.36 17.41 9.37
CA ILE A 72 -11.42 16.63 10.20
C ILE A 72 -12.14 15.58 11.03
N SER A 73 -13.26 15.93 11.67
CA SER A 73 -14.06 14.96 12.41
C SER A 73 -14.56 13.81 11.53
N ARG A 74 -15.05 14.11 10.32
CA ARG A 74 -15.45 13.09 9.34
C ARG A 74 -14.30 12.21 8.92
N MET A 75 -13.13 12.79 8.63
CA MET A 75 -11.92 12.05 8.25
C MET A 75 -11.46 11.10 9.36
N LEU A 76 -11.51 11.49 10.63
CA LEU A 76 -11.18 10.60 11.75
C LEU A 76 -12.16 9.42 11.83
N THR A 77 -13.46 9.69 11.68
CA THR A 77 -14.49 8.63 11.63
C THR A 77 -14.28 7.70 10.44
N ASP A 78 -13.96 8.24 9.27
CA ASP A 78 -13.73 7.44 8.07
C ASP A 78 -12.43 6.61 8.18
N ALA A 79 -11.39 7.15 8.81
CA ALA A 79 -10.16 6.40 9.11
C ALA A 79 -10.47 5.19 10.00
N GLN A 80 -11.36 5.33 10.99
CA GLN A 80 -11.81 4.23 11.84
C GLN A 80 -12.61 3.20 11.03
N LYS A 81 -13.57 3.65 10.20
CA LYS A 81 -14.37 2.75 9.35
C LYS A 81 -13.52 1.95 8.35
N HIS A 82 -12.46 2.55 7.83
CA HIS A 82 -11.54 1.90 6.90
C HIS A 82 -10.48 1.03 7.60
N GLY A 83 -10.50 0.93 8.94
CA GLY A 83 -9.55 0.13 9.72
C GLY A 83 -8.14 0.72 9.78
N ILE A 84 -7.98 2.01 9.44
CA ILE A 84 -6.71 2.74 9.53
C ILE A 84 -6.43 3.13 10.99
N LEU A 85 -7.50 3.35 11.77
CA LEU A 85 -7.44 3.77 13.16
C LEU A 85 -8.21 2.77 14.05
N THR A 86 -7.54 2.25 15.08
CA THR A 86 -8.14 1.42 16.12
C THR A 86 -8.01 2.14 17.46
N ILE A 87 -9.13 2.34 18.16
CA ILE A 87 -9.16 2.96 19.48
C ILE A 87 -9.47 1.88 20.51
N THR A 88 -8.55 1.68 21.45
CA THR A 88 -8.71 0.72 22.56
C THR A 88 -8.74 1.49 23.87
N VAL A 89 -9.78 1.25 24.68
CA VAL A 89 -9.92 1.83 26.01
C VAL A 89 -9.81 0.69 27.02
N ASN A 90 -8.88 0.82 27.97
CA ASN A 90 -8.66 -0.17 29.01
C ASN A 90 -9.41 0.23 30.29
N PRO A 91 -10.08 -0.70 31.00
CA PRO A 91 -10.77 -0.40 32.25
C PRO A 91 -9.78 -0.03 33.37
N PRO A 92 -10.15 0.86 34.31
CA PRO A 92 -9.39 1.07 35.53
C PRO A 92 -9.50 -0.19 36.42
N LEU A 93 -8.37 -0.61 37.01
CA LEU A 93 -8.24 -1.81 37.87
C LEU A 93 -9.17 -1.78 39.09
#